data_AF-A0A844DZ52-F1
#
_entry.id   AF-A0A844DZ52-F1
#
_cell.length_a   1.000
_cell.length_b   1.000
_cell.length_c   1.000
_cell.angle_alpha   90.00
_cell.angle_beta   90.00
_cell.angle_gamma   90.00
#
_symmetry.space_group_name_H-M   'P 1'
#
loop_
_entity.id
_entity.type
_entity.pdbx_description
1 polymer ?
#
loop_
_entity_poly.entity_id
_entity_poly.type
_entity_poly.pdbx_seq_one_letter_code
_entity_poly.pdbx_strand_id
1 'polypeptide(L)'
;MTGKEVREKHMKQKTMSRSKIVQCDFGKKDARMNEKISENRKRGVLLLLLVVLFWFVLLAVVPAMAAEKTCLVSVPVSVQLTGTAVGGQTENTPVFTVVMEAQNERNELPLPEQNQIQMGADGSGTFDAILYTTPGDYQYHIRQLAGTDQNIEYDVTEYDVTVRVLNVEGGGLEAEVWALKSGQPDKQSRIVFHNKWKTETTPGTVTEPAQTGVKTTTMMRTPKTDDIQRPAVYVVMIIAAAGIAIGVSLYRKYRKKEEL
;
A
#
# COMPACT_ATOMS: atom_id res chain seq x y z
N MET A 1 48.79 81.66 59.04
CA MET A 1 49.06 80.49 58.17
C MET A 1 49.58 80.99 56.82
N THR A 2 50.78 80.57 56.42
CA THR A 2 51.48 81.01 55.20
C THR A 2 50.92 80.34 53.94
N GLY A 3 50.95 81.03 52.80
CA GLY A 3 50.21 80.68 51.56
C GLY A 3 50.49 79.31 50.91
N LYS A 4 51.45 78.54 51.43
CA LYS A 4 51.71 77.15 51.01
C LYS A 4 50.62 76.20 51.55
N GLU A 5 50.15 76.44 52.76
CA GLU A 5 49.12 75.63 53.43
C GLU A 5 47.73 75.80 52.79
N VAL A 6 47.45 77.00 52.27
CA VAL A 6 46.18 77.31 51.59
C VAL A 6 46.10 76.60 50.23
N ARG A 7 47.20 76.53 49.47
CA ARG A 7 47.21 75.82 48.19
C ARG A 7 47.05 74.31 48.35
N GLU A 8 47.66 73.72 49.37
CA GLU A 8 47.52 72.28 49.64
C GLU A 8 46.09 71.93 50.06
N LYS A 9 45.46 72.76 50.90
CA LYS A 9 44.05 72.62 51.29
C LYS A 9 43.11 72.74 50.08
N HIS A 10 43.31 73.72 49.22
CA HIS A 10 42.52 73.87 47.99
C HIS A 10 42.70 72.70 47.01
N MET A 11 43.92 72.17 46.88
CA MET A 11 44.19 71.04 45.99
C MET A 11 43.51 69.75 46.51
N LYS A 12 43.64 69.46 47.81
CA LYS A 12 42.97 68.31 48.47
C LYS A 12 41.44 68.41 48.41
N GLN A 13 40.88 69.61 48.57
CA GLN A 13 39.43 69.81 48.47
C GLN A 13 38.93 69.59 47.04
N LYS A 14 39.70 70.01 46.02
CA LYS A 14 39.35 69.80 44.61
C LYS A 14 39.44 68.34 44.19
N THR A 15 40.42 67.58 44.68
CA THR A 15 40.50 66.12 44.45
C THR A 15 39.43 65.35 45.20
N MET A 16 39.12 65.69 46.45
CA MET A 16 38.00 65.07 47.18
C MET A 16 36.64 65.36 46.51
N SER A 17 36.42 66.59 46.02
CA SER A 17 35.18 66.96 45.34
C SER A 17 35.01 66.20 44.02
N ARG A 18 36.07 66.09 43.20
CA ARG A 18 36.05 65.26 41.98
C ARG A 18 35.82 63.78 42.28
N SER A 19 36.47 63.23 43.30
CA SER A 19 36.28 61.83 43.71
C SER A 19 34.83 61.54 44.14
N LYS A 20 34.23 62.43 44.95
CA LYS A 20 32.82 62.31 45.37
C LYS A 20 31.84 62.42 44.21
N ILE A 21 32.05 63.34 43.27
CA ILE A 21 31.19 63.49 42.09
C ILE A 21 31.26 62.25 41.20
N VAL A 22 32.45 61.68 41.00
CA VAL A 22 32.63 60.44 40.21
C VAL A 22 31.95 59.26 40.90
N GLN A 23 32.06 59.11 42.22
CA GLN A 23 31.37 58.03 42.94
C GLN A 23 29.84 58.18 42.93
N CYS A 24 29.31 59.39 43.06
CA CYS A 24 27.86 59.62 42.98
C CYS A 24 27.30 59.36 41.58
N ASP A 25 28.03 59.73 40.52
CA ASP A 25 27.60 59.50 39.13
C ASP A 25 27.70 58.01 38.74
N PHE A 26 28.69 57.29 39.28
CA PHE A 26 28.81 55.83 39.10
C PHE A 26 27.68 55.07 39.82
N GLY A 27 27.41 55.37 41.10
CA GLY A 27 26.32 54.73 41.84
C GLY A 27 24.92 54.97 41.26
N LYS A 28 24.69 56.14 40.63
CA LYS A 28 23.43 56.44 39.91
C LYS A 28 23.31 55.66 38.60
N LYS A 29 24.43 55.41 37.91
CA LYS A 29 24.47 54.55 36.71
C LYS A 29 24.24 53.08 37.08
N ASP A 30 24.83 52.61 38.17
CA ASP A 30 24.66 51.24 38.67
C ASP A 30 23.21 50.95 39.10
N ALA A 31 22.57 51.87 39.81
CA ALA A 31 21.16 51.73 40.20
C ALA A 31 20.22 51.71 38.98
N ARG A 32 20.42 52.62 38.02
CA ARG A 32 19.63 52.67 36.77
C ARG A 32 19.86 51.43 35.90
N MET A 33 21.07 50.89 35.89
CA MET A 33 21.41 49.66 35.18
C MET A 33 20.71 48.45 35.79
N ASN A 34 20.72 48.33 37.13
CA ASN A 34 20.04 47.24 37.83
C ASN A 34 18.51 47.29 37.69
N GLU A 35 17.92 48.48 37.68
CA GLU A 35 16.48 48.67 37.40
C GLU A 35 16.11 48.18 35.99
N LYS A 36 16.89 48.60 34.96
CA LYS A 36 16.72 48.16 33.56
C LYS A 36 16.92 46.65 33.38
N ILE A 37 17.88 46.04 34.06
CA ILE A 37 18.09 44.59 34.04
C ILE A 37 16.88 43.87 34.67
N SER A 38 16.33 44.40 35.76
CA SER A 38 15.14 43.84 36.40
C SER A 38 13.91 43.91 35.48
N GLU A 39 13.75 45.01 34.74
CA GLU A 39 12.63 45.21 33.82
C GLU A 39 12.75 44.34 32.57
N ASN A 40 13.95 44.22 31.99
CA ASN A 40 14.21 43.30 30.88
C ASN A 40 14.04 41.83 31.30
N ARG A 41 14.41 41.48 32.54
CA ARG A 41 14.17 40.14 33.09
C ARG A 41 12.68 39.88 33.30
N LYS A 42 11.91 40.86 33.78
CA LYS A 42 10.44 40.76 33.91
C LYS A 42 9.75 40.64 32.55
N ARG A 43 10.16 41.44 31.55
CA ARG A 43 9.66 41.36 30.17
C ARG A 43 10.03 40.02 29.53
N GLY A 44 11.25 39.52 29.77
CA GLY A 44 11.69 38.20 29.33
C GLY A 44 10.86 37.07 29.94
N VAL A 45 10.60 37.11 31.26
CA VAL A 45 9.73 36.14 31.95
C VAL A 45 8.29 36.22 31.44
N LEU A 46 7.76 37.42 31.21
CA LEU A 46 6.42 37.61 30.65
C LEU A 46 6.31 37.04 29.23
N LEU A 47 7.31 37.28 28.37
CA LEU A 47 7.36 36.71 27.03
C LEU A 47 7.49 35.18 27.07
N LEU A 48 8.28 34.64 27.98
CA LEU A 48 8.43 33.19 28.15
C LEU A 48 7.12 32.56 28.64
N LEU A 49 6.41 33.19 29.57
CA LEU A 49 5.07 32.78 30.00
C LEU A 49 4.07 32.85 28.85
N LEU A 50 4.08 33.90 28.03
CA LEU A 50 3.19 34.01 26.87
C LEU A 50 3.51 32.95 25.81
N VAL A 51 4.78 32.61 25.58
CA VAL A 51 5.19 31.53 24.67
C VAL A 51 4.77 30.17 25.21
N VAL A 52 4.95 29.92 26.51
CA VAL A 52 4.50 28.67 27.16
C VAL A 52 2.98 28.57 27.11
N LEU A 53 2.26 29.66 27.37
CA LEU A 53 0.80 29.70 27.33
C LEU A 53 0.28 29.55 25.89
N PHE A 54 0.97 30.13 24.89
CA PHE A 54 0.69 29.89 23.48
C PHE A 54 0.94 28.43 23.07
N TRP A 55 2.01 27.81 23.58
CA TRP A 55 2.27 26.38 23.40
C TRP A 55 1.20 25.51 24.09
N PHE A 56 0.75 25.92 25.27
CA PHE A 56 -0.31 25.24 26.01
C PHE A 56 -1.67 25.39 25.33
N VAL A 57 -1.94 26.55 24.71
CA VAL A 57 -3.14 26.77 23.89
C VAL A 57 -3.07 25.95 22.59
N LEU A 58 -1.92 25.88 21.92
CA LEU A 58 -1.70 24.98 20.78
C LEU A 58 -1.89 23.51 21.15
N LEU A 59 -1.40 23.09 22.33
CA LEU A 59 -1.63 21.76 22.89
C LEU A 59 -3.06 21.55 23.39
N ALA A 60 -3.83 22.60 23.67
CA ALA A 60 -5.23 22.50 24.08
C ALA A 60 -6.20 22.43 22.90
N VAL A 61 -5.75 22.71 21.66
CA VAL A 61 -6.50 22.40 20.44
C VAL A 61 -6.14 20.99 19.94
N VAL A 62 -6.06 20.01 20.85
CA VAL A 62 -6.33 18.64 20.41
C VAL A 62 -7.84 18.61 20.18
N PRO A 63 -8.34 18.37 18.95
CA PRO A 63 -9.76 18.16 18.76
C PRO A 63 -10.18 17.08 19.75
N ALA A 64 -11.22 17.35 20.54
CA ALA A 64 -11.86 16.33 21.33
C ALA A 64 -12.41 15.30 20.32
N MET A 65 -11.62 14.27 20.05
CA MET A 65 -12.03 13.15 19.24
C MET A 65 -13.13 12.46 20.06
N ALA A 66 -14.38 12.88 19.84
CA ALA A 66 -15.49 12.00 20.12
C ALA A 66 -15.16 10.72 19.35
N ALA A 67 -15.02 9.59 20.05
CA ALA A 67 -14.89 8.31 19.39
C ALA A 67 -16.19 8.09 18.63
N GLU A 68 -16.21 8.48 17.35
CA GLU A 68 -17.31 8.14 16.46
C GLU A 68 -17.41 6.63 16.50
N LYS A 69 -18.60 6.14 16.84
CA LYS A 69 -18.87 4.70 16.96
C LYS A 69 -18.86 4.13 15.56
N THR A 70 -17.68 3.80 15.05
CA THR A 70 -17.48 3.29 13.71
C THR A 70 -16.79 1.93 13.72
N CYS A 71 -17.10 1.08 12.76
CA CYS A 71 -16.45 -0.21 12.56
C CYS A 71 -15.86 -0.27 11.14
N LEU A 72 -14.59 -0.67 11.02
CA LEU A 72 -13.95 -0.95 9.74
C LEU A 72 -13.94 -2.46 9.50
N VAL A 73 -14.51 -2.90 8.38
CA VAL A 73 -14.60 -4.33 8.04
C VAL A 73 -13.99 -4.58 6.67
N SER A 74 -13.09 -5.55 6.60
CA SER A 74 -12.48 -6.03 5.36
C SER A 74 -12.95 -7.45 5.04
N VAL A 75 -13.10 -7.74 3.74
CA VAL A 75 -13.56 -9.06 3.26
C VAL A 75 -12.43 -9.76 2.51
N PRO A 76 -11.85 -10.84 3.05
CA PRO A 76 -10.81 -11.61 2.37
C PRO A 76 -11.42 -12.56 1.33
N VAL A 77 -10.72 -12.71 0.21
CA VAL A 77 -11.07 -13.59 -0.91
C VAL A 77 -9.83 -14.36 -1.34
N SER A 78 -10.03 -15.57 -1.86
CA SER A 78 -8.97 -16.35 -2.50
C SER A 78 -9.42 -16.90 -3.84
N VAL A 79 -8.46 -17.11 -4.72
CA VAL A 79 -8.64 -17.81 -5.99
C VAL A 79 -7.76 -19.04 -6.00
N GLN A 80 -8.24 -20.11 -6.60
CA GLN A 80 -7.48 -21.33 -6.81
C GLN A 80 -7.52 -21.69 -8.28
N LEU A 81 -6.40 -22.15 -8.83
CA LEU A 81 -6.32 -22.63 -10.20
C LEU A 81 -5.81 -24.06 -10.20
N THR A 82 -6.64 -25.00 -10.65
CA THR A 82 -6.30 -26.43 -10.66
C THR A 82 -6.15 -26.96 -12.09
N GLY A 83 -5.46 -28.09 -12.22
CA GLY A 83 -5.11 -28.70 -13.50
C GLY A 83 -3.75 -28.24 -14.02
N THR A 84 -3.42 -28.67 -15.23
CA THR A 84 -2.11 -28.40 -15.85
C THR A 84 -2.35 -27.65 -17.15
N ALA A 85 -1.61 -26.57 -17.36
CA ALA A 85 -1.59 -25.88 -18.64
C ALA A 85 -1.17 -26.85 -19.76
N VAL A 86 -1.88 -26.82 -20.89
CA VAL A 86 -1.54 -27.68 -22.03
C VAL A 86 -0.35 -27.08 -22.79
N GLY A 87 0.55 -27.97 -23.26
CA GLY A 87 1.84 -27.75 -23.92
C GLY A 87 2.24 -26.34 -24.36
N GLY A 88 3.35 -25.82 -23.79
CA GLY A 88 4.09 -24.65 -24.30
C GLY A 88 3.69 -23.30 -23.69
N GLN A 89 2.76 -23.27 -22.74
CA GLN A 89 2.32 -22.04 -22.08
C GLN A 89 3.25 -21.67 -20.91
N THR A 90 4.26 -20.86 -21.18
CA THR A 90 5.13 -20.27 -20.15
C THR A 90 5.41 -18.80 -20.41
N GLU A 91 4.38 -17.98 -20.64
CA GLU A 91 4.61 -16.53 -20.74
C GLU A 91 3.67 -15.64 -19.92
N ASN A 92 2.46 -16.07 -19.54
CA ASN A 92 1.60 -15.26 -18.65
C ASN A 92 0.95 -16.10 -17.55
N THR A 93 1.18 -15.70 -16.28
CA THR A 93 0.38 -16.17 -15.16
C THR A 93 -1.02 -15.55 -15.28
N PRO A 94 -2.11 -16.33 -15.23
CA PRO A 94 -3.45 -15.78 -15.33
C PRO A 94 -3.76 -14.87 -14.14
N VAL A 95 -4.44 -13.76 -14.44
CA VAL A 95 -4.95 -12.81 -13.45
C VAL A 95 -6.46 -12.97 -13.37
N PHE A 96 -6.95 -13.13 -12.15
CA PHE A 96 -8.36 -13.27 -11.81
C PHE A 96 -8.86 -11.97 -11.21
N THR A 97 -9.98 -11.45 -11.72
CA THR A 97 -10.62 -10.24 -11.19
C THR A 97 -11.87 -10.64 -10.42
N VAL A 98 -11.97 -10.21 -9.16
CA VAL A 98 -13.15 -10.40 -8.32
C VAL A 98 -13.76 -9.04 -8.03
N VAL A 99 -15.09 -8.95 -8.12
CA VAL A 99 -15.86 -7.73 -7.87
C VAL A 99 -16.78 -7.92 -6.66
N MET A 100 -16.94 -6.86 -5.88
CA MET A 100 -17.96 -6.72 -4.84
C MET A 100 -18.99 -5.66 -5.28
N GLU A 101 -20.26 -6.02 -5.22
CA GLU A 101 -21.39 -5.19 -5.61
C GLU A 101 -22.39 -5.11 -4.45
N ALA A 102 -23.16 -4.04 -4.38
CA ALA A 102 -24.26 -3.92 -3.42
C ALA A 102 -25.39 -4.88 -3.80
N GLN A 103 -25.94 -5.64 -2.83
CA GLN A 103 -27.09 -6.51 -3.09
C GLN A 103 -28.38 -5.66 -3.04
N ASN A 104 -28.95 -5.38 -4.22
CA ASN A 104 -30.11 -4.53 -4.55
C ASN A 104 -29.79 -3.04 -4.83
N GLU A 105 -30.68 -2.37 -5.59
CA GLU A 105 -30.64 -0.93 -5.97
C GLU A 105 -30.71 0.06 -4.79
N ARG A 106 -30.46 -0.41 -3.56
CA ARG A 106 -30.22 0.47 -2.43
C ARG A 106 -28.85 1.10 -2.65
N ASN A 107 -28.82 2.17 -3.46
CA ASN A 107 -27.67 3.01 -3.82
C ASN A 107 -26.95 3.67 -2.62
N GLU A 108 -27.22 3.19 -1.41
CA GLU A 108 -26.82 3.75 -0.12
C GLU A 108 -25.91 2.79 0.68
N LEU A 109 -25.67 1.55 0.21
CA LEU A 109 -24.72 0.66 0.88
C LEU A 109 -23.29 1.19 0.73
N PRO A 110 -22.51 1.28 1.84
CA PRO A 110 -21.12 1.70 1.75
C PRO A 110 -20.31 0.64 0.99
N LEU A 111 -19.57 1.06 -0.03
CA LEU A 111 -18.69 0.20 -0.83
C LEU A 111 -17.22 0.46 -0.48
N PRO A 112 -16.32 -0.52 -0.72
CA PRO A 112 -14.89 -0.29 -0.57
C PRO A 112 -14.38 0.74 -1.61
N GLU A 113 -13.26 1.40 -1.32
CA GLU A 113 -12.63 2.34 -2.26
C GLU A 113 -12.31 1.68 -3.61
N GLN A 114 -11.86 0.42 -3.57
CA GLN A 114 -11.77 -0.46 -4.72
C GLN A 114 -12.81 -1.59 -4.60
N ASN A 115 -13.83 -1.54 -5.44
CA ASN A 115 -14.84 -2.61 -5.53
C ASN A 115 -14.39 -3.79 -6.40
N GLN A 116 -13.16 -3.77 -6.91
CA GLN A 116 -12.54 -4.83 -7.69
C GLN A 116 -11.12 -5.08 -7.19
N ILE A 117 -10.76 -6.36 -7.10
CA ILE A 117 -9.41 -6.80 -6.75
C ILE A 117 -8.91 -7.81 -7.78
N GLN A 118 -7.60 -7.79 -8.03
CA GLN A 118 -6.93 -8.72 -8.95
C GLN A 118 -5.96 -9.62 -8.19
N MET A 119 -5.98 -10.91 -8.51
CA MET A 119 -5.14 -11.93 -7.89
C MET A 119 -4.53 -12.81 -8.97
N GLY A 120 -3.28 -13.26 -8.77
CA GLY A 120 -2.68 -14.31 -9.59
C GLY A 120 -3.27 -15.69 -9.26
N ALA A 121 -2.82 -16.72 -9.99
CA ALA A 121 -3.14 -18.11 -9.67
C ALA A 121 -2.79 -18.45 -8.21
N ASP A 122 -3.71 -19.15 -7.54
CA ASP A 122 -3.62 -19.54 -6.13
C ASP A 122 -3.39 -18.37 -5.14
N GLY A 123 -3.73 -17.15 -5.58
CA GLY A 123 -3.58 -15.93 -4.82
C GLY A 123 -4.70 -15.68 -3.82
N SER A 124 -4.42 -14.79 -2.87
CA SER A 124 -5.42 -14.21 -1.97
C SER A 124 -5.38 -12.69 -2.06
N GLY A 125 -6.50 -12.08 -1.74
CA GLY A 125 -6.69 -10.63 -1.74
C GLY A 125 -7.73 -10.25 -0.71
N THR A 126 -7.79 -8.97 -0.39
CA THR A 126 -8.73 -8.42 0.59
C THR A 126 -9.33 -7.16 0.00
N PHE A 127 -10.65 -7.06 0.00
CA PHE A 127 -11.32 -5.80 -0.34
C PHE A 127 -10.97 -4.74 0.71
N ASP A 128 -10.85 -3.48 0.27
CA ASP A 128 -10.58 -2.37 1.17
C ASP A 128 -11.61 -2.31 2.30
N ALA A 129 -11.18 -1.79 3.44
CA ALA A 129 -12.05 -1.70 4.60
C ALA A 129 -13.24 -0.78 4.31
N ILE A 130 -14.44 -1.25 4.64
CA ILE A 130 -15.67 -0.48 4.56
C ILE A 130 -15.97 0.11 5.94
N LEU A 131 -16.24 1.42 5.99
CA LEU A 131 -16.60 2.12 7.22
C LEU A 131 -18.11 2.03 7.48
N TYR A 132 -18.48 1.49 8.64
CA TYR A 132 -19.85 1.43 9.11
C TYR A 132 -20.05 2.34 10.32
N THR A 133 -21.10 3.16 10.27
CA THR A 133 -21.44 4.14 11.32
C THR A 133 -22.76 3.81 12.02
N THR A 134 -23.55 2.89 11.46
CA THR A 134 -24.86 2.51 11.97
C THR A 134 -24.99 0.98 12.11
N PRO A 135 -25.60 0.49 13.20
CA PRO A 135 -25.97 -0.92 13.31
C PRO A 135 -26.95 -1.34 12.22
N GLY A 136 -26.82 -2.57 11.73
CA GLY A 136 -27.66 -3.11 10.66
C GLY A 136 -27.01 -4.28 9.93
N ASP A 137 -27.79 -4.93 9.07
CA ASP A 137 -27.31 -5.97 8.17
C ASP A 137 -27.06 -5.35 6.78
N TYR A 138 -25.82 -5.40 6.32
CA TYR A 138 -25.38 -4.90 5.02
C TYR A 138 -25.07 -6.09 4.11
N GLN A 139 -25.69 -6.10 2.93
CA GLN A 139 -25.66 -7.25 2.02
C GLN A 139 -24.93 -6.90 0.73
N TYR A 140 -23.95 -7.71 0.38
CA TYR A 140 -23.13 -7.53 -0.82
C TYR A 140 -23.13 -8.81 -1.64
N HIS A 141 -22.89 -8.65 -2.93
CA HIS A 141 -22.75 -9.72 -3.88
C HIS A 141 -21.30 -9.76 -4.38
N ILE A 142 -20.64 -10.91 -4.25
CA ILE A 142 -19.25 -11.09 -4.69
C ILE A 142 -19.19 -12.17 -5.75
N ARG A 143 -18.59 -11.83 -6.89
CA ARG A 143 -18.43 -12.73 -8.03
C ARG A 143 -17.09 -12.53 -8.71
N GLN A 144 -16.61 -13.58 -9.37
CA GLN A 144 -15.45 -13.49 -10.23
C GLN A 144 -15.87 -13.06 -11.64
N LEU A 145 -15.14 -12.11 -12.24
CA LEU A 145 -15.34 -11.74 -13.64
C LEU A 145 -14.72 -12.80 -14.55
N ALA A 146 -15.42 -13.15 -15.63
CA ALA A 146 -14.84 -13.97 -16.68
C ALA A 146 -13.62 -13.25 -17.28
N GLY A 147 -12.49 -13.94 -17.33
CA GLY A 147 -11.29 -13.44 -17.98
C GLY A 147 -11.26 -13.73 -19.47
N THR A 148 -10.12 -13.44 -20.11
CA THR A 148 -9.94 -13.59 -21.56
C THR A 148 -9.24 -14.89 -21.97
N ASP A 149 -8.68 -15.65 -21.03
CA ASP A 149 -7.98 -16.90 -21.34
C ASP A 149 -8.97 -18.01 -21.69
N GLN A 150 -9.01 -18.40 -22.96
CA GLN A 150 -9.91 -19.42 -23.45
C GLN A 150 -9.59 -20.83 -22.94
N ASN A 151 -8.38 -21.04 -22.40
CA ASN A 151 -7.95 -22.31 -21.83
C ASN A 151 -8.31 -22.44 -20.35
N ILE A 152 -8.90 -21.42 -19.74
CA ILE A 152 -9.35 -21.46 -18.35
C ILE A 152 -10.87 -21.55 -18.32
N GLU A 153 -11.36 -22.49 -17.53
CA GLU A 153 -12.73 -22.51 -17.04
C GLU A 153 -12.77 -21.67 -15.77
N TYR A 154 -13.36 -20.47 -15.89
CA TYR A 154 -13.50 -19.53 -14.79
C TYR A 154 -14.65 -19.95 -13.87
N ASP A 155 -14.45 -19.81 -12.56
CA ASP A 155 -15.53 -20.01 -11.59
C ASP A 155 -16.64 -18.97 -11.79
N VAL A 156 -17.88 -19.46 -11.90
CA VAL A 156 -19.11 -18.66 -12.02
C VAL A 156 -19.92 -18.64 -10.72
N THR A 157 -19.37 -19.20 -9.64
CA THR A 157 -19.97 -19.15 -8.31
C THR A 157 -20.20 -17.69 -7.91
N GLU A 158 -21.32 -17.45 -7.26
CA GLU A 158 -21.64 -16.17 -6.63
C GLU A 158 -21.76 -16.35 -5.12
N TYR A 159 -21.43 -15.29 -4.38
CA TYR A 159 -21.48 -15.26 -2.92
C TYR A 159 -22.30 -14.06 -2.44
N ASP A 160 -23.31 -14.34 -1.63
CA ASP A 160 -24.04 -13.31 -0.90
C ASP A 160 -23.39 -13.12 0.48
N VAL A 161 -22.72 -11.98 0.65
CA VAL A 161 -21.99 -11.62 1.86
C VAL A 161 -22.84 -10.74 2.74
N THR A 162 -22.99 -11.12 4.01
CA THR A 162 -23.64 -10.27 5.01
C THR A 162 -22.62 -9.78 6.02
N VAL A 163 -22.57 -8.46 6.20
CA VAL A 163 -21.88 -7.78 7.29
C VAL A 163 -22.94 -7.31 8.28
N ARG A 164 -23.01 -7.94 9.45
CA ARG A 164 -23.92 -7.58 10.53
C ARG A 164 -23.20 -6.71 11.53
N VAL A 165 -23.62 -5.46 11.65
CA VAL A 165 -23.05 -4.47 12.57
C VAL A 165 -23.96 -4.34 13.80
N LEU A 166 -23.40 -4.54 14.98
CA LEU A 166 -24.10 -4.53 16.27
C LEU A 166 -23.51 -3.47 17.21
N ASN A 167 -24.37 -2.94 18.08
CA ASN A 167 -23.89 -2.15 19.21
C ASN A 167 -23.32 -3.07 20.29
N VAL A 168 -22.18 -2.71 20.86
CA VAL A 168 -21.59 -3.41 22.01
C VAL A 168 -21.97 -2.75 23.34
N GLU A 169 -22.05 -3.55 24.40
CA GLU A 169 -22.21 -3.04 25.77
C GLU A 169 -21.00 -2.16 26.14
N GLY A 170 -21.25 -0.95 26.64
CA GLY A 170 -20.19 0.07 26.85
C GLY A 170 -20.02 1.05 25.68
N GLY A 171 -20.70 0.82 24.56
CA GLY A 171 -20.69 1.69 23.38
C GLY A 171 -19.62 1.32 22.36
N GLY A 172 -19.89 1.65 21.09
CA GLY A 172 -19.07 1.24 19.95
C GLY A 172 -19.85 0.32 19.02
N LEU A 173 -19.20 -0.12 17.93
CA LEU A 173 -19.76 -1.05 16.95
C LEU A 173 -18.82 -2.25 16.77
N GLU A 174 -19.41 -3.44 16.67
CA GLU A 174 -18.73 -4.69 16.28
C GLU A 174 -19.43 -5.28 15.06
N ALA A 175 -18.69 -6.01 14.23
CA ALA A 175 -19.22 -6.62 13.01
C ALA A 175 -18.97 -8.13 12.97
N GLU A 176 -20.01 -8.87 12.56
CA GLU A 176 -19.92 -10.28 12.18
C GLU A 176 -20.04 -10.38 10.65
N VAL A 177 -19.17 -11.17 10.02
CA VAL A 177 -19.16 -11.34 8.56
C VAL A 177 -19.31 -12.81 8.21
N TRP A 178 -20.24 -13.12 7.30
CA TRP A 178 -20.35 -14.44 6.69
C TRP A 178 -20.78 -14.33 5.23
N ALA A 179 -20.45 -15.36 4.46
CA ALA A 179 -20.88 -15.52 3.08
C ALA A 179 -21.82 -16.72 2.95
N LEU A 180 -22.79 -16.62 2.06
CA LEU A 180 -23.60 -17.73 1.58
C LEU A 180 -23.22 -17.97 0.12
N LYS A 181 -22.76 -19.17 -0.20
CA LYS A 181 -22.53 -19.57 -1.58
C LYS A 181 -23.89 -19.72 -2.27
N SER A 182 -24.08 -19.11 -3.43
CA SER A 182 -25.36 -19.14 -4.15
C SER A 182 -25.88 -20.58 -4.30
N GLY A 183 -27.15 -20.79 -3.92
CA GLY A 183 -27.78 -22.11 -3.88
C GLY A 183 -27.42 -23.00 -2.67
N GLN A 184 -26.62 -22.51 -1.71
CA GLN A 184 -26.26 -23.24 -0.48
C GLN A 184 -26.67 -22.42 0.77
N PRO A 185 -27.33 -23.05 1.76
CA PRO A 185 -27.79 -22.34 2.97
C PRO A 185 -26.68 -22.19 4.02
N ASP A 186 -25.56 -22.88 3.86
CA ASP A 186 -24.52 -22.94 4.89
C ASP A 186 -23.65 -21.69 4.89
N LYS A 187 -23.47 -21.11 6.09
CA LYS A 187 -22.57 -19.96 6.31
C LYS A 187 -21.11 -20.38 6.10
N GLN A 188 -20.40 -19.60 5.30
CA GLN A 188 -18.97 -19.75 5.06
C GLN A 188 -18.23 -18.54 5.64
N SER A 189 -17.12 -18.81 6.32
CA SER A 189 -16.22 -17.76 6.84
C SER A 189 -15.17 -17.32 5.81
N ARG A 190 -15.13 -17.95 4.64
CA ARG A 190 -14.16 -17.70 3.56
C ARG A 190 -14.82 -17.78 2.20
N ILE A 191 -14.35 -16.94 1.28
CA ILE A 191 -14.77 -16.91 -0.11
C ILE A 191 -13.60 -17.43 -0.95
N VAL A 192 -13.84 -18.49 -1.71
CA VAL A 192 -12.82 -19.13 -2.54
C VAL A 192 -13.41 -19.43 -3.92
N PHE A 193 -12.81 -18.87 -4.96
CA PHE A 193 -13.16 -19.17 -6.35
C PHE A 193 -12.24 -20.27 -6.90
N HIS A 194 -12.81 -21.29 -7.51
CA HIS A 194 -12.11 -22.46 -8.03
C HIS A 194 -12.13 -22.48 -9.56
N ASN A 195 -11.00 -22.10 -10.15
CA ASN A 195 -10.77 -22.09 -11.58
C ASN A 195 -10.05 -23.37 -12.02
N LYS A 196 -10.22 -23.73 -13.29
CA LYS A 196 -9.59 -24.94 -13.86
C LYS A 196 -8.97 -24.66 -15.22
N TRP A 197 -7.82 -25.26 -15.47
CA TRP A 197 -7.35 -25.43 -16.85
C TRP A 197 -8.28 -26.39 -17.58
N LYS A 198 -8.74 -25.99 -18.78
CA LYS A 198 -9.47 -26.86 -19.69
C LYS A 198 -8.53 -27.95 -20.18
N THR A 199 -9.04 -29.17 -20.26
CA THR A 199 -8.34 -30.28 -20.89
C THR A 199 -8.56 -30.22 -22.39
N GLU A 200 -7.51 -30.51 -23.19
CA GLU A 200 -7.71 -30.77 -24.61
C GLU A 200 -8.65 -31.97 -24.76
N THR A 201 -9.78 -31.73 -25.42
CA THR A 201 -10.62 -32.83 -25.89
C THR A 201 -9.96 -33.37 -27.16
N THR A 202 -9.22 -34.47 -27.06
CA THR A 202 -8.84 -35.23 -28.25
C THR A 202 -10.14 -35.56 -29.00
N PRO A 203 -10.30 -35.17 -30.28
CA PRO A 203 -11.49 -35.54 -31.05
C PRO A 203 -11.56 -37.07 -31.19
N GLY A 204 -12.47 -37.68 -30.44
CA GLY A 204 -13.03 -39.02 -30.66
C GLY A 204 -12.06 -40.20 -30.79
N THR A 205 -11.81 -40.91 -29.68
CA THR A 205 -11.79 -42.38 -29.75
C THR A 205 -13.24 -42.84 -29.91
N VAL A 206 -13.63 -43.17 -31.15
CA VAL A 206 -14.88 -43.89 -31.43
C VAL A 206 -14.83 -45.20 -30.64
N THR A 207 -15.68 -45.29 -29.61
CA THR A 207 -15.97 -46.58 -28.98
C THR A 207 -17.03 -47.25 -29.84
N GLU A 208 -16.57 -47.95 -30.88
CA GLU A 208 -17.36 -48.90 -31.64
C GLU A 208 -17.49 -50.19 -30.80
N PRO A 209 -18.70 -50.77 -30.63
CA PRO A 209 -18.87 -51.96 -29.83
C PRO A 209 -18.41 -53.18 -30.64
N ALA A 210 -17.40 -53.89 -30.18
CA ALA A 210 -17.05 -55.19 -30.74
C ALA A 210 -16.70 -56.16 -29.62
N GLN A 211 -17.46 -57.25 -29.49
CA GLN A 211 -17.05 -58.60 -29.95
C GLN A 211 -18.32 -59.36 -30.35
N THR A 212 -18.43 -60.00 -31.52
CA THR A 212 -17.81 -61.29 -31.80
C THR A 212 -17.91 -61.60 -33.32
N GLY A 213 -16.81 -62.03 -33.96
CA GLY A 213 -16.89 -62.94 -35.12
C GLY A 213 -16.09 -62.61 -36.40
N VAL A 214 -15.04 -63.41 -36.61
CA VAL A 214 -14.51 -63.93 -37.90
C VAL A 214 -13.31 -63.21 -38.57
N LYS A 215 -12.31 -64.06 -38.86
CA LYS A 215 -10.99 -63.85 -39.47
C LYS A 215 -11.07 -63.35 -40.93
N THR A 216 -10.05 -62.62 -41.40
CA THR A 216 -9.22 -62.95 -42.60
C THR A 216 -8.09 -61.92 -42.84
N THR A 217 -6.91 -62.47 -43.17
CA THR A 217 -5.58 -61.96 -43.55
C THR A 217 -5.53 -60.77 -44.53
N THR A 218 -4.50 -59.89 -44.44
CA THR A 218 -3.55 -59.52 -45.55
C THR A 218 -2.68 -58.26 -45.25
N MET A 219 -1.36 -58.50 -45.21
CA MET A 219 -0.18 -57.66 -45.51
C MET A 219 0.28 -56.52 -44.58
N MET A 220 1.59 -56.59 -44.28
CA MET A 220 2.45 -55.61 -43.64
C MET A 220 2.41 -54.21 -44.26
N ARG A 221 2.41 -53.18 -43.40
CA ARG A 221 3.37 -52.06 -43.49
C ARG A 221 3.50 -51.35 -42.14
N THR A 222 4.71 -51.37 -41.59
CA THR A 222 5.14 -50.50 -40.50
C THR A 222 5.25 -49.06 -41.01
N PRO A 223 4.82 -48.02 -40.25
CA PRO A 223 5.22 -46.65 -40.59
C PRO A 223 6.70 -46.48 -40.22
N LYS A 224 7.52 -46.10 -41.20
CA LYS A 224 8.89 -45.61 -41.02
C LYS A 224 8.83 -44.15 -40.56
N THR A 225 9.60 -43.82 -39.52
CA THR A 225 10.00 -42.47 -39.13
C THR A 225 10.87 -41.87 -40.25
N ASP A 226 10.46 -40.73 -40.81
CA ASP A 226 11.23 -39.97 -41.80
C ASP A 226 11.66 -38.64 -41.18
N ASP A 227 12.78 -38.68 -40.46
CA ASP A 227 13.50 -37.50 -39.98
C ASP A 227 14.19 -36.84 -41.18
N ILE A 228 13.75 -35.62 -41.53
CA ILE A 228 14.57 -34.71 -42.33
C ILE A 228 15.06 -33.61 -41.40
N GLN A 229 16.15 -33.89 -40.67
CA GLN A 229 16.96 -32.85 -40.06
C GLN A 229 17.66 -32.05 -41.16
N ARG A 230 17.37 -30.75 -41.27
CA ARG A 230 18.15 -29.79 -42.07
C ARG A 230 19.09 -28.99 -41.14
N PRO A 231 20.27 -29.50 -40.78
CA PRO A 231 21.20 -28.84 -39.85
C PRO A 231 21.81 -27.54 -40.41
N ALA A 232 21.71 -27.28 -41.72
CA ALA A 232 22.28 -26.09 -42.34
C ALA A 232 21.56 -24.77 -41.94
N VAL A 233 20.27 -24.83 -41.58
CA VAL A 233 19.51 -23.61 -41.20
C VAL A 233 19.90 -23.11 -39.81
N TYR A 234 20.21 -24.01 -38.87
CA TYR A 234 20.62 -23.64 -37.52
C TYR A 234 22.02 -23.02 -37.47
N VAL A 235 22.94 -23.43 -38.35
CA VAL A 235 24.29 -22.83 -38.42
C VAL A 235 24.23 -21.37 -38.92
N VAL A 236 23.33 -21.05 -39.86
CA VAL A 236 23.16 -19.66 -40.35
C VAL A 236 22.54 -18.76 -39.28
N MET A 237 21.56 -19.26 -38.50
CA MET A 237 20.91 -18.48 -37.44
C MET A 237 21.84 -18.18 -36.26
N ILE A 238 22.75 -19.10 -35.91
CA ILE A 238 23.74 -18.90 -34.84
C ILE A 238 24.79 -17.85 -35.25
N ILE A 239 25.23 -17.84 -36.52
CA ILE A 239 26.19 -16.84 -37.02
C ILE A 239 25.56 -15.43 -37.03
N ALA A 240 24.27 -15.31 -37.39
CA ALA A 240 23.56 -14.04 -37.37
C ALA A 240 23.39 -13.45 -35.94
N ALA A 241 23.10 -14.29 -34.94
CA ALA A 241 22.95 -13.85 -33.55
C ALA A 241 24.27 -13.39 -32.92
N ALA A 242 25.39 -14.07 -33.21
CA ALA A 242 26.71 -13.68 -32.71
C ALA A 242 27.18 -12.33 -33.30
N GLY A 243 26.89 -12.07 -34.58
CA GLY A 243 27.21 -10.79 -35.23
C GLY A 243 26.52 -9.58 -34.59
N ILE A 244 25.25 -9.74 -34.20
CA ILE A 244 24.46 -8.68 -33.55
C ILE A 244 25.01 -8.39 -32.14
N ALA A 245 25.38 -9.42 -31.37
CA ALA A 245 25.95 -9.23 -30.03
C ALA A 245 27.31 -8.51 -30.07
N ILE A 246 28.18 -8.87 -31.02
CA ILE A 246 29.48 -8.21 -31.21
C ILE A 246 29.27 -6.76 -31.70
N GLY A 247 28.35 -6.54 -32.64
CA GLY A 247 28.01 -5.21 -33.13
C GLY A 247 27.46 -4.28 -32.04
N VAL A 248 26.55 -4.77 -31.19
CA VAL A 248 25.99 -4.01 -30.07
C VAL A 248 27.06 -3.73 -29.00
N SER A 249 27.97 -4.67 -28.74
CA SER A 249 29.07 -4.48 -27.79
C SER A 249 30.07 -3.43 -28.28
N LEU A 250 30.46 -3.49 -29.56
CA LEU A 250 31.34 -2.49 -30.17
C LEU A 250 30.67 -1.11 -30.25
N TYR A 251 29.37 -1.05 -30.60
CA TYR A 251 28.62 0.19 -30.63
C TYR A 251 28.49 0.83 -29.24
N ARG A 252 28.16 0.05 -28.19
CA ARG A 252 28.13 0.54 -26.81
C ARG A 252 29.50 1.04 -26.33
N LYS A 253 30.58 0.38 -26.74
CA LYS A 253 31.95 0.81 -26.41
C LYS A 253 32.36 2.09 -27.16
N TYR A 254 31.92 2.28 -28.40
CA TYR A 254 32.17 3.50 -29.17
C TYR A 254 31.40 4.70 -28.60
N ARG A 255 30.09 4.53 -28.33
CA ARG A 255 29.25 5.58 -27.75
C ARG A 255 29.79 6.10 -26.41
N LYS A 256 30.35 5.21 -25.58
CA LYS A 256 30.93 5.59 -24.28
C LYS A 256 32.26 6.35 -24.39
N LYS A 257 32.89 6.40 -25.57
CA LYS A 257 34.11 7.18 -25.83
C LYS A 257 33.82 8.58 -26.40
N GLU A 258 32.63 8.82 -26.95
CA GLU A 258 32.23 10.17 -27.40
C GLU A 258 31.73 11.06 -26.24
N GLU A 259 31.41 10.45 -25.09
CA GLU A 259 30.96 11.16 -23.88
C GLU A 259 32.10 11.46 -22.87
N LEU A 260 33.37 11.34 -23.28
CA LEU A 260 34.59 11.63 -22.49
C LEU A 260 35.56 12.51 -23.28
#